data_AF-A0AAU9IT19-F1
#
_entry.id   AF-A0AAU9IT19-F1
#
_cell.length_a   1.000
_cell.length_b   1.000
_cell.length_c   1.000
_cell.angle_alpha   90.00
_cell.angle_beta   90.00
_cell.angle_gamma   90.00
#
_symmetry.space_group_name_H-M   'P 1'
#
loop_
_entity.id
_entity.type
_entity.pdbx_description
1 polymer ?
#
loop_
_entity_poly.entity_id
_entity_poly.type
_entity_poly.pdbx_seq_one_letter_code
_entity_poly.pdbx_strand_id
1 'polypeptide(L)'
;MDQSKHLSHVLNELPEWEYDSQMHALFCEYDGDESEEFMLEFWKRAIDKVFNNYIQSLRSTIDELRVLFDRKGRKPLGLSAICKALEQRGDLIDIDTIRVKVQEKNDKELSWGSWIGKKLLGGLGAKPQPTNIFVCRSKMQKISRDLIKWARNSKRTIYKLTEISDYLQEFFHIHDEEDVKLILDYLYIEALAYSTKVPVCGKMSDIVKVKINEDDELKIKEKDTACLALSEIIQEIDSKVSKLELNKEKMNEMVLAKIRKGDKLGAKPYLIRKKMIEKKIEELHSNRNNCEQQLFSIETSQDTVAIYHAMREATITQENQRLNINEVEDLMEKNKDLYDEQREVSNALSATNPVEQQELLDELEKLDAIELQIETPPTTKLPLKNIVRERVEEEEEKVPQRKSNIDMILE
;
A
#
# COMPACT_ATOMS: atom_id res chain seq x y z
N MET A 1 -4.34 -23.77 -1.06
CA MET A 1 -5.09 -24.67 -1.96
C MET A 1 -4.13 -25.06 -3.08
N ASP A 2 -3.99 -26.34 -3.38
CA ASP A 2 -3.11 -26.85 -4.44
C ASP A 2 -3.48 -26.18 -5.79
N GLN A 3 -2.51 -25.54 -6.46
CA GLN A 3 -2.76 -24.76 -7.70
C GLN A 3 -3.47 -25.62 -8.77
N SER A 4 -3.16 -26.92 -8.83
CA SER A 4 -3.83 -27.86 -9.73
C SER A 4 -5.32 -28.04 -9.39
N LYS A 5 -5.68 -28.06 -8.10
CA LYS A 5 -7.07 -28.16 -7.64
C LYS A 5 -7.85 -26.89 -7.92
N HIS A 6 -7.22 -25.72 -7.81
CA HIS A 6 -7.84 -24.43 -8.13
C HIS A 6 -8.15 -24.32 -9.64
N LEU A 7 -7.18 -24.64 -10.50
CA LEU A 7 -7.41 -24.65 -11.95
C LEU A 7 -8.52 -25.62 -12.35
N SER A 8 -8.52 -26.83 -11.77
CA SER A 8 -9.56 -27.83 -12.01
C SER A 8 -10.94 -27.31 -11.63
N HIS A 9 -11.06 -26.63 -10.48
CA HIS A 9 -12.32 -26.00 -10.07
C HIS A 9 -12.79 -24.95 -11.08
N VAL A 10 -11.91 -24.04 -11.51
CA VAL A 10 -12.23 -22.98 -12.50
C VAL A 10 -12.73 -23.58 -13.82
N LEU A 11 -12.08 -24.63 -14.31
CA LEU A 11 -12.44 -25.26 -15.59
C LEU A 11 -13.70 -26.13 -15.49
N ASN A 12 -13.96 -26.77 -14.34
CA ASN A 12 -15.16 -27.58 -14.12
C ASN A 12 -16.45 -26.76 -14.06
N GLU A 13 -16.38 -25.43 -13.94
CA GLU A 13 -17.54 -24.54 -14.10
C GLU A 13 -18.00 -24.41 -15.56
N LEU A 14 -17.24 -24.93 -16.53
CA LEU A 14 -17.65 -25.02 -17.92
C LEU A 14 -18.36 -26.36 -18.14
N PRO A 15 -19.66 -26.39 -18.45
CA PRO A 15 -20.42 -27.63 -18.63
C PRO A 15 -19.78 -28.57 -19.65
N GLU A 16 -19.22 -28.01 -20.72
CA GLU A 16 -18.60 -28.76 -21.81
C GLU A 16 -17.28 -29.42 -21.38
N TRP A 17 -16.63 -28.87 -20.35
CA TRP A 17 -15.40 -29.42 -19.77
C TRP A 17 -15.66 -30.72 -19.02
N GLU A 18 -16.88 -30.99 -18.55
CA GLU A 18 -17.16 -32.21 -17.79
C GLU A 18 -17.16 -33.47 -18.68
N TYR A 19 -17.68 -33.35 -19.91
CA TYR A 19 -17.97 -34.48 -20.79
C TYR A 19 -16.84 -34.77 -21.80
N ASP A 20 -16.20 -35.95 -21.68
CA ASP A 20 -15.07 -36.34 -22.53
C ASP A 20 -15.40 -36.39 -24.03
N SER A 21 -16.66 -36.68 -24.42
CA SER A 21 -17.08 -36.71 -25.83
C SER A 21 -17.07 -35.33 -26.48
N GLN A 22 -17.48 -34.29 -25.74
CA GLN A 22 -17.46 -32.90 -26.20
C GLN A 22 -16.03 -32.36 -26.23
N MET A 23 -15.24 -32.70 -25.21
CA MET A 23 -13.82 -32.32 -25.15
C MET A 23 -12.96 -32.93 -26.25
N HIS A 24 -13.37 -34.08 -26.83
CA HIS A 24 -12.64 -34.65 -27.94
C HIS A 24 -12.60 -33.72 -29.15
N ALA A 25 -13.76 -33.18 -29.56
CA ALA A 25 -13.86 -32.25 -30.67
C ALA A 25 -13.11 -30.94 -30.39
N LEU A 26 -13.24 -30.40 -29.18
CA LEU A 26 -12.57 -29.14 -28.77
C LEU A 26 -11.03 -29.23 -28.76
N PHE A 27 -10.46 -30.44 -28.73
CA PHE A 27 -9.01 -30.68 -28.70
C PHE A 27 -8.42 -31.01 -30.08
N CYS A 28 -9.26 -31.11 -31.11
CA CYS A 28 -8.84 -31.30 -32.49
C CYS A 28 -8.15 -30.06 -33.06
N GLU A 29 -7.66 -30.19 -34.30
CA GLU A 29 -7.22 -29.02 -35.08
C GLU A 29 -8.43 -28.13 -35.39
N TYR A 30 -8.18 -26.83 -35.52
CA TYR A 30 -9.17 -25.83 -35.89
C TYR A 30 -8.78 -25.29 -37.26
N ASP A 31 -9.65 -25.44 -38.25
CA ASP A 31 -9.38 -25.09 -39.64
C ASP A 31 -9.98 -23.75 -40.08
N GLY A 32 -10.88 -23.19 -39.26
CA GLY A 32 -11.51 -21.90 -39.52
C GLY A 32 -12.87 -21.97 -40.21
N ASP A 33 -13.45 -23.16 -40.36
CA ASP A 33 -14.78 -23.35 -40.93
C ASP A 33 -15.89 -22.77 -40.02
N GLU A 34 -16.95 -22.20 -40.61
CA GLU A 34 -18.08 -21.63 -39.87
C GLU A 34 -18.79 -22.66 -38.97
N SER A 35 -18.75 -23.95 -39.34
CA SER A 35 -19.28 -25.04 -38.53
C SER A 35 -18.50 -25.29 -37.23
N GLU A 36 -17.27 -24.76 -37.11
CA GLU A 36 -16.42 -24.84 -35.92
C GLU A 36 -16.58 -23.64 -34.97
N GLU A 37 -17.56 -22.75 -35.20
CA GLU A 37 -17.83 -21.57 -34.38
C GLU A 37 -17.98 -21.90 -32.89
N PHE A 38 -18.62 -23.03 -32.57
CA PHE A 38 -18.80 -23.49 -31.20
C PHE A 38 -17.47 -23.71 -30.48
N MET A 39 -16.39 -24.07 -31.20
CA MET A 39 -15.05 -24.21 -30.63
C MET A 39 -14.53 -22.84 -30.19
N LEU A 40 -14.67 -21.81 -31.03
CA LEU A 40 -14.25 -20.45 -30.69
C LEU A 40 -15.02 -19.91 -29.48
N GLU A 41 -16.34 -20.08 -29.45
CA GLU A 41 -17.16 -19.64 -28.32
C GLU A 41 -16.79 -20.35 -27.01
N PHE A 42 -16.53 -21.65 -27.07
CA PHE A 42 -16.05 -22.42 -25.93
C PHE A 42 -14.69 -21.89 -25.46
N TRP A 43 -13.70 -21.81 -26.36
CA TRP A 43 -12.34 -21.44 -26.00
C TRP A 43 -12.23 -19.99 -25.55
N LYS A 44 -13.02 -19.07 -26.10
CA LYS A 44 -13.16 -17.71 -25.56
C LYS A 44 -13.58 -17.74 -24.10
N ARG A 45 -14.67 -18.44 -23.77
CA ARG A 45 -15.16 -18.56 -22.38
C ARG A 45 -14.13 -19.20 -21.46
N ALA A 46 -13.44 -20.24 -21.93
CA ALA A 46 -12.42 -20.94 -21.17
C ALA A 46 -11.21 -20.05 -20.88
N ILE A 47 -10.68 -19.36 -21.89
CA ILE A 47 -9.57 -18.43 -21.77
C ILE A 47 -9.95 -17.26 -20.85
N ASP A 48 -11.13 -16.65 -21.06
CA ASP A 48 -11.63 -15.59 -20.19
C ASP A 48 -11.71 -16.04 -18.72
N LYS A 49 -12.25 -17.25 -18.46
CA LYS A 49 -12.31 -17.79 -17.09
C LYS A 49 -10.93 -17.98 -16.48
N VAL A 50 -9.99 -18.54 -17.23
CA VAL A 50 -8.62 -18.78 -16.76
C VAL A 50 -7.90 -17.46 -16.47
N PHE A 51 -7.98 -16.48 -17.37
CA PHE A 51 -7.39 -15.16 -17.14
C PHE A 51 -8.00 -14.44 -15.93
N ASN A 52 -9.32 -14.54 -15.74
CA ASN A 52 -10.01 -13.82 -14.67
C ASN A 52 -9.90 -14.48 -13.29
N ASN A 53 -9.74 -15.81 -13.21
CA ASN A 53 -9.84 -16.54 -11.95
C ASN A 53 -8.59 -17.33 -11.56
N TYR A 54 -7.64 -17.52 -12.48
CA TYR A 54 -6.44 -18.33 -12.25
C TYR A 54 -5.14 -17.59 -12.52
N ILE A 55 -4.99 -16.98 -13.70
CA ILE A 55 -3.79 -16.24 -14.06
C ILE A 55 -3.80 -14.89 -13.35
N GLN A 56 -2.82 -14.66 -12.48
CA GLN A 56 -2.64 -13.37 -11.81
C GLN A 56 -2.20 -12.29 -12.80
N SER A 57 -1.27 -12.63 -13.69
CA SER A 57 -0.77 -11.75 -14.75
C SER A 57 -1.84 -11.40 -15.80
N LEU A 58 -1.60 -10.33 -16.57
CA LEU A 58 -2.45 -9.93 -17.71
C LEU A 58 -2.07 -10.58 -19.04
N ARG A 59 -0.94 -11.25 -19.06
CA ARG A 59 -0.33 -11.82 -20.26
C ARG A 59 -0.19 -13.32 -20.12
N SER A 60 -0.29 -14.02 -21.25
CA SER A 60 0.10 -15.42 -21.33
C SER A 60 0.53 -15.78 -22.74
N THR A 61 1.44 -16.75 -22.85
CA THR A 61 1.81 -17.35 -24.14
C THR A 61 0.84 -18.46 -24.52
N ILE A 62 0.78 -18.80 -25.81
CA ILE A 62 -0.02 -19.95 -26.28
C ILE A 62 0.44 -21.24 -25.58
N ASP A 63 1.74 -21.42 -25.36
CA ASP A 63 2.28 -22.64 -24.78
C ASP A 63 1.95 -22.77 -23.29
N GLU A 64 1.92 -21.66 -22.54
CA GLU A 64 1.39 -21.64 -21.17
C GLU A 64 -0.09 -22.03 -21.15
N LEU A 65 -0.92 -21.43 -22.02
CA LEU A 65 -2.34 -21.79 -22.11
C LEU A 65 -2.53 -23.27 -22.46
N ARG A 66 -1.72 -23.82 -23.38
CA ARG A 66 -1.75 -25.25 -23.73
C ARG A 66 -1.44 -26.15 -22.53
N VAL A 67 -0.55 -25.72 -21.63
CA VAL A 67 -0.24 -26.45 -20.41
C VAL A 67 -1.39 -26.34 -19.41
N LEU A 68 -2.00 -25.17 -19.26
CA LEU A 68 -3.15 -24.98 -18.38
C LEU A 68 -4.38 -25.76 -18.82
N PHE A 69 -4.57 -25.93 -20.14
CA PHE A 69 -5.66 -26.73 -20.69
C PHE A 69 -5.27 -28.18 -20.94
N ASP A 70 -4.13 -28.67 -20.43
CA ASP A 70 -3.81 -30.09 -20.50
C ASP A 70 -4.85 -30.90 -19.74
N ARG A 71 -5.43 -31.89 -20.42
CA ARG A 71 -6.42 -32.79 -19.84
C ARG A 71 -6.00 -34.22 -20.12
N LYS A 72 -5.73 -34.98 -19.05
CA LYS A 72 -5.38 -36.41 -19.13
C LYS A 72 -4.18 -36.67 -20.07
N GLY A 73 -3.21 -35.74 -20.13
CA GLY A 73 -2.03 -35.85 -20.99
C GLY A 73 -2.29 -35.51 -22.46
N ARG A 74 -3.47 -34.96 -22.78
CA ARG A 74 -3.79 -34.40 -24.11
C ARG A 74 -3.77 -32.88 -24.02
N LYS A 75 -3.23 -32.25 -25.06
CA LYS A 75 -3.23 -30.80 -25.24
C LYS A 75 -4.13 -30.40 -26.40
N PRO A 76 -4.77 -29.21 -26.36
CA PRO A 76 -5.60 -28.74 -27.46
C PRO A 76 -4.74 -28.38 -28.67
N LEU A 77 -4.88 -29.13 -29.77
CA LEU A 77 -4.04 -28.99 -30.96
C LEU A 77 -4.34 -27.67 -31.69
N GLY A 78 -5.63 -27.37 -31.89
CA GLY A 78 -6.11 -26.16 -32.55
C GLY A 78 -5.91 -24.85 -31.79
N LEU A 79 -5.44 -24.88 -30.53
CA LEU A 79 -5.43 -23.68 -29.66
C LEU A 79 -4.67 -22.49 -30.27
N SER A 80 -3.60 -22.74 -31.04
CA SER A 80 -2.86 -21.66 -31.70
C SER A 80 -3.68 -20.97 -32.80
N ALA A 81 -4.42 -21.74 -33.60
CA ALA A 81 -5.29 -21.21 -34.64
C ALA A 81 -6.51 -20.51 -34.02
N ILE A 82 -7.06 -21.07 -32.94
CA ILE A 82 -8.11 -20.45 -32.13
C ILE A 82 -7.66 -19.11 -31.55
N CYS A 83 -6.48 -19.03 -30.91
CA CYS A 83 -5.98 -17.76 -30.37
C CYS A 83 -5.83 -16.68 -31.44
N LYS A 84 -5.37 -17.04 -32.64
CA LYS A 84 -5.30 -16.11 -33.78
C LYS A 84 -6.69 -15.68 -34.27
N ALA A 85 -7.66 -16.60 -34.33
CA ALA A 85 -9.03 -16.26 -34.69
C ALA A 85 -9.68 -15.34 -33.64
N LEU A 86 -9.44 -15.59 -32.36
CA LEU A 86 -9.90 -14.72 -31.26
C LEU A 86 -9.19 -13.36 -31.29
N GLU A 87 -7.93 -13.29 -31.70
CA GLU A 87 -7.22 -12.03 -31.93
C GLU A 87 -7.85 -11.23 -33.07
N GLN A 88 -8.16 -11.88 -34.21
CA GLN A 88 -8.83 -11.22 -35.35
C GLN A 88 -10.22 -10.69 -35.00
N ARG A 89 -10.93 -11.36 -34.09
CA ARG A 89 -12.21 -10.90 -33.53
C ARG A 89 -12.05 -9.81 -32.47
N GLY A 90 -10.82 -9.61 -32.00
CA GLY A 90 -10.48 -8.67 -30.95
C GLY A 90 -10.92 -9.14 -29.56
N ASP A 91 -11.07 -10.44 -29.33
CA ASP A 91 -11.26 -11.01 -27.98
C ASP A 91 -9.93 -11.18 -27.24
N LEU A 92 -8.87 -11.50 -27.99
CA LEU A 92 -7.49 -11.44 -27.54
C LEU A 92 -6.76 -10.27 -28.22
N ILE A 93 -5.73 -9.76 -27.55
CA ILE A 93 -4.89 -8.69 -28.08
C ILE A 93 -3.44 -9.16 -28.02
N ASP A 94 -2.75 -9.19 -29.16
CA ASP A 94 -1.30 -9.36 -29.18
C ASP A 94 -0.65 -8.11 -28.53
N ILE A 95 0.25 -8.33 -27.58
CA ILE A 95 1.00 -7.26 -26.93
C ILE A 95 1.75 -6.38 -27.93
N ASP A 96 2.22 -6.94 -29.05
CA ASP A 96 2.92 -6.23 -30.10
C ASP A 96 1.97 -5.26 -30.84
N THR A 97 0.68 -5.59 -30.94
CA THR A 97 -0.34 -4.68 -31.48
C THR A 97 -0.54 -3.45 -30.59
N ILE A 98 -0.53 -3.62 -29.26
CA ILE A 98 -0.60 -2.49 -28.31
C ILE A 98 0.64 -1.61 -28.49
N ARG A 99 1.83 -2.21 -28.55
CA ARG A 99 3.11 -1.49 -28.71
C ARG A 99 3.14 -0.65 -29.98
N VAL A 100 2.73 -1.21 -31.12
CA VAL A 100 2.68 -0.49 -32.40
C VAL A 100 1.71 0.70 -32.31
N LYS A 101 0.51 0.50 -31.76
CA LYS A 101 -0.48 1.59 -31.61
C LYS A 101 0.01 2.72 -30.71
N VAL A 102 0.75 2.42 -29.63
CA VAL A 102 1.38 3.45 -28.79
C VAL A 102 2.43 4.24 -29.57
N GLN A 103 3.29 3.55 -30.34
CA GLN A 103 4.32 4.19 -31.15
C GLN A 103 3.73 5.09 -32.25
N GLU A 104 2.67 4.64 -32.92
CA GLU A 104 1.99 5.41 -33.98
C GLU A 104 1.32 6.67 -33.45
N LYS A 105 0.79 6.67 -32.22
CA LYS A 105 0.22 7.86 -31.59
C LYS A 105 1.25 8.95 -31.26
N ASN A 106 2.54 8.59 -31.18
CA ASN A 106 3.70 9.46 -31.34
C ASN A 106 3.62 10.86 -30.69
N ASP A 107 3.27 10.93 -29.40
CA ASP A 107 3.52 12.12 -28.59
C ASP A 107 4.87 11.98 -27.88
N LYS A 108 5.78 12.92 -28.15
CA LYS A 108 7.10 13.04 -27.47
C LYS A 108 6.99 13.23 -25.95
N GLU A 109 5.77 13.47 -25.44
CA GLU A 109 5.45 13.79 -24.05
C GLU A 109 5.13 12.57 -23.17
N LEU A 110 5.05 11.36 -23.74
CA LEU A 110 4.84 10.14 -22.94
C LEU A 110 6.15 9.63 -22.33
N SER A 111 6.20 9.61 -21.00
CA SER A 111 7.29 9.01 -20.21
C SER A 111 7.49 7.51 -20.54
N TRP A 112 6.42 6.81 -20.96
CA TRP A 112 6.49 5.37 -21.23
C TRP A 112 7.08 4.98 -22.59
N GLY A 113 7.14 5.89 -23.57
CA GLY A 113 7.69 5.61 -24.90
C GLY A 113 9.21 5.43 -24.95
N SER A 114 9.94 5.78 -23.87
CA SER A 114 11.40 5.73 -23.84
C SER A 114 11.99 4.40 -23.32
N TRP A 115 11.24 3.61 -22.54
CA TRP A 115 11.77 2.41 -21.88
C TRP A 115 11.42 1.09 -22.59
N ILE A 116 10.24 0.96 -23.23
CA ILE A 116 9.89 -0.22 -24.05
C ILE A 116 10.83 -0.32 -25.27
N GLY A 117 11.20 0.82 -25.87
CA GLY A 117 12.05 0.89 -27.05
C GLY A 117 13.51 0.45 -26.84
N LYS A 118 14.02 0.43 -25.60
CA LYS A 118 15.46 0.21 -25.34
C LYS A 118 15.82 -1.10 -24.64
N LYS A 119 14.95 -1.67 -23.80
CA LYS A 119 15.31 -2.83 -22.97
C LYS A 119 14.73 -4.16 -23.48
N LEU A 120 13.64 -4.12 -24.25
CA LEU A 120 12.99 -5.30 -24.84
C LEU A 120 13.26 -5.46 -26.35
N LEU A 121 13.65 -4.38 -27.04
CA LEU A 121 14.13 -4.39 -28.43
C LEU A 121 15.65 -4.37 -28.41
N GLY A 122 16.27 -5.53 -28.59
CA GLY A 122 17.71 -5.62 -28.81
C GLY A 122 18.13 -4.74 -29.99
N GLY A 123 18.69 -3.57 -29.69
CA GLY A 123 19.25 -2.66 -30.68
C GLY A 123 18.22 -1.94 -31.57
N LEU A 124 18.43 -0.65 -31.76
CA LEU A 124 17.73 0.17 -32.75
C LEU A 124 17.73 -0.51 -34.12
N GLY A 125 16.56 -0.94 -34.62
CA GLY A 125 16.36 -1.30 -36.03
C GLY A 125 15.84 -2.71 -36.35
N ALA A 126 15.67 -3.60 -35.36
CA ALA A 126 15.04 -4.90 -35.61
C ALA A 126 13.51 -4.78 -35.63
N LYS A 127 12.85 -5.31 -36.68
CA LYS A 127 11.39 -5.51 -36.66
C LYS A 127 11.04 -6.39 -35.44
N PRO A 128 10.01 -6.05 -34.65
CA PRO A 128 9.60 -6.88 -33.52
C PRO A 128 9.27 -8.28 -34.06
N GLN A 129 9.92 -9.31 -33.51
CA GLN A 129 9.50 -10.69 -33.76
C GLN A 129 8.22 -10.93 -32.96
N PRO A 130 7.23 -11.64 -33.53
CA PRO A 130 5.97 -11.91 -32.84
C PRO A 130 6.26 -12.66 -31.55
N THR A 131 5.93 -12.04 -30.43
CA THR A 131 6.17 -12.64 -29.11
C THR A 131 5.17 -13.75 -28.78
N ASN A 132 4.06 -13.84 -29.51
CA ASN A 132 2.91 -14.75 -29.25
C ASN A 132 2.38 -14.60 -27.81
N ILE A 133 2.52 -13.40 -27.24
CA ILE A 133 2.01 -13.05 -25.92
C ILE A 133 0.67 -12.35 -26.09
N PHE A 134 -0.36 -12.94 -25.52
CA PHE A 134 -1.72 -12.44 -25.62
C PHE A 134 -2.21 -11.86 -24.30
N VAL A 135 -3.02 -10.82 -24.44
CA VAL A 135 -3.80 -10.20 -23.37
C VAL A 135 -5.27 -10.49 -23.59
N CYS A 136 -5.95 -10.92 -22.53
CA CYS A 136 -7.40 -11.07 -22.53
C CYS A 136 -8.07 -9.68 -22.51
N ARG A 137 -8.81 -9.33 -23.58
CA ARG A 137 -9.47 -8.02 -23.68
C ARG A 137 -10.52 -7.82 -22.61
N SER A 138 -11.28 -8.86 -22.27
CA SER A 138 -12.36 -8.77 -21.27
C SER A 138 -11.81 -8.38 -19.89
N LYS A 139 -10.69 -9.01 -19.47
CA LYS A 139 -9.97 -8.69 -18.23
C LYS A 139 -9.40 -7.27 -18.27
N MET A 140 -8.74 -6.90 -19.37
CA MET A 140 -8.18 -5.55 -19.56
C MET A 140 -9.27 -4.46 -19.44
N GLN A 141 -10.37 -4.61 -20.17
CA GLN A 141 -11.51 -3.68 -20.13
C GLN A 141 -12.16 -3.61 -18.75
N LYS A 142 -12.26 -4.74 -18.04
CA LYS A 142 -12.77 -4.75 -16.66
C LYS A 142 -11.89 -3.88 -15.75
N ILE A 143 -10.57 -4.13 -15.75
CA ILE A 143 -9.60 -3.38 -14.93
C ILE A 143 -9.63 -1.89 -15.30
N SER A 144 -9.60 -1.56 -16.60
CA SER A 144 -9.68 -0.18 -17.06
C SER A 144 -10.95 0.51 -16.55
N ARG A 145 -12.13 -0.10 -16.70
CA ARG A 145 -13.39 0.48 -16.21
C ARG A 145 -13.38 0.71 -14.70
N ASP A 146 -12.88 -0.26 -13.94
CA ASP A 146 -12.83 -0.15 -12.48
C ASP A 146 -11.82 0.90 -12.03
N LEU A 147 -10.67 1.04 -12.70
CA LEU A 147 -9.70 2.11 -12.46
C LEU A 147 -10.32 3.49 -12.73
N ILE A 148 -11.02 3.68 -13.85
CA ILE A 148 -11.72 4.95 -14.15
C ILE A 148 -12.81 5.22 -13.11
N LYS A 149 -13.55 4.18 -12.68
CA LYS A 149 -14.57 4.32 -11.63
C LYS A 149 -13.97 4.73 -10.29
N TRP A 150 -12.85 4.11 -9.90
CA TRP A 150 -12.08 4.50 -8.72
C TRP A 150 -11.63 5.96 -8.81
N ALA A 151 -11.08 6.37 -9.96
CA ALA A 151 -10.65 7.74 -10.18
C ALA A 151 -11.83 8.74 -10.14
N ARG A 152 -12.99 8.36 -10.63
CA ARG A 152 -14.21 9.17 -10.55
C ARG A 152 -14.70 9.31 -9.10
N ASN A 153 -14.63 8.23 -8.31
CA ASN A 153 -15.06 8.23 -6.92
C ASN A 153 -14.18 9.10 -6.01
N SER A 154 -12.87 9.15 -6.28
CA SER A 154 -11.95 10.04 -5.57
C SER A 154 -12.08 11.50 -6.01
N LYS A 155 -12.82 11.79 -7.10
CA LYS A 155 -12.96 13.11 -7.74
C LYS A 155 -11.63 13.72 -8.19
N ARG A 156 -10.59 12.92 -8.32
CA ARG A 156 -9.25 13.33 -8.77
C ARG A 156 -9.02 12.87 -10.20
N THR A 157 -8.31 13.68 -10.97
CA THR A 157 -7.90 13.33 -12.34
C THR A 157 -6.43 12.99 -12.45
N ILE A 158 -5.65 13.17 -11.39
CA ILE A 158 -4.21 12.92 -11.40
C ILE A 158 -3.76 12.10 -10.21
N TYR A 159 -2.87 11.17 -10.52
CA TYR A 159 -2.30 10.20 -9.61
C TYR A 159 -0.82 10.06 -9.86
N LYS A 160 -0.05 9.75 -8.83
CA LYS A 160 1.28 9.18 -8.99
C LYS A 160 1.15 7.79 -9.60
N LEU A 161 2.16 7.36 -10.35
CA LEU A 161 2.23 5.99 -10.84
C LEU A 161 2.15 4.97 -9.70
N THR A 162 2.75 5.28 -8.55
CA THR A 162 2.69 4.44 -7.34
C THR A 162 1.26 4.27 -6.82
N GLU A 163 0.45 5.33 -6.80
CA GLU A 163 -0.96 5.23 -6.37
C GLU A 163 -1.77 4.29 -7.29
N ILE A 164 -1.50 4.33 -8.60
CA ILE A 164 -2.12 3.41 -9.56
C ILE A 164 -1.63 1.98 -9.33
N SER A 165 -0.34 1.78 -9.15
CA SER A 165 0.25 0.47 -8.85
C SER A 165 -0.34 -0.13 -7.57
N ASP A 166 -0.44 0.66 -6.49
CA ASP A 166 -0.98 0.23 -5.20
C ASP A 166 -2.45 -0.19 -5.34
N TYR A 167 -3.26 0.58 -6.07
CA TYR A 167 -4.65 0.22 -6.38
C TYR A 167 -4.73 -1.09 -7.18
N LEU A 168 -3.92 -1.25 -8.23
CA LEU A 168 -3.92 -2.47 -9.05
C LEU A 168 -3.45 -3.70 -8.25
N GLN A 169 -2.50 -3.51 -7.35
CA GLN A 169 -2.04 -4.55 -6.45
C GLN A 169 -3.14 -4.95 -5.46
N GLU A 170 -3.80 -4.00 -4.80
CA GLU A 170 -4.80 -4.27 -3.77
C GLU A 170 -6.08 -4.91 -4.34
N PHE A 171 -6.59 -4.38 -5.46
CA PHE A 171 -7.90 -4.79 -5.98
C PHE A 171 -7.82 -5.89 -7.04
N PHE A 172 -6.69 -5.99 -7.76
CA PHE A 172 -6.52 -6.94 -8.86
C PHE A 172 -5.37 -7.92 -8.66
N HIS A 173 -4.60 -7.82 -7.57
CA HIS A 173 -3.43 -8.65 -7.29
C HIS A 173 -2.38 -8.60 -8.42
N ILE A 174 -2.28 -7.45 -9.08
CA ILE A 174 -1.29 -7.19 -10.14
C ILE A 174 -0.03 -6.63 -9.49
N HIS A 175 0.98 -7.48 -9.36
CA HIS A 175 2.27 -7.12 -8.77
C HIS A 175 3.36 -6.86 -9.81
N ASP A 176 3.15 -7.33 -11.04
CA ASP A 176 4.12 -7.19 -12.12
C ASP A 176 4.09 -5.76 -12.68
N GLU A 177 5.23 -5.09 -12.61
CA GLU A 177 5.41 -3.73 -13.11
C GLU A 177 5.12 -3.64 -14.61
N GLU A 178 5.36 -4.72 -15.37
CA GLU A 178 5.07 -4.75 -16.81
C GLU A 178 3.57 -4.81 -17.10
N ASP A 179 2.79 -5.50 -16.27
CA ASP A 179 1.33 -5.58 -16.38
C ASP A 179 0.67 -4.24 -16.02
N VAL A 180 1.16 -3.55 -14.98
CA VAL A 180 0.72 -2.18 -14.65
C VAL A 180 0.90 -1.26 -15.85
N LYS A 181 2.07 -1.32 -16.49
CA LYS A 181 2.38 -0.47 -17.65
C LYS A 181 1.54 -0.85 -18.87
N LEU A 182 1.26 -2.13 -19.07
CA LEU A 182 0.40 -2.59 -20.16
C LEU A 182 -1.04 -2.07 -20.04
N ILE A 183 -1.59 -1.99 -18.81
CA ILE A 183 -2.90 -1.37 -18.56
C ILE A 183 -2.87 0.11 -18.95
N LEU A 184 -1.79 0.79 -18.59
CA LEU A 184 -1.61 2.21 -18.83
C LEU A 184 -1.45 2.53 -20.32
N ASP A 185 -0.71 1.70 -21.05
CA ASP A 185 -0.61 1.77 -22.52
C ASP A 185 -1.97 1.55 -23.18
N TYR A 186 -2.73 0.56 -22.70
CA TYR A 186 -4.09 0.32 -23.18
C TYR A 186 -5.00 1.54 -22.96
N LEU A 187 -4.99 2.14 -21.76
CA LEU A 187 -5.74 3.35 -21.47
C LEU A 187 -5.31 4.54 -22.34
N TYR A 188 -4.04 4.65 -22.69
CA TYR A 188 -3.55 5.68 -23.60
C TYR A 188 -4.04 5.49 -25.04
N ILE A 189 -4.02 4.25 -25.55
CA ILE A 189 -4.60 3.93 -26.87
C ILE A 189 -6.08 4.29 -26.89
N GLU A 190 -6.81 3.99 -25.83
CA GLU A 190 -8.24 4.31 -25.68
C GLU A 190 -8.50 5.80 -25.37
N ALA A 191 -7.45 6.64 -25.27
CA ALA A 191 -7.55 8.06 -24.93
C ALA A 191 -8.30 8.32 -23.59
N LEU A 192 -8.06 7.43 -22.62
CA LEU A 192 -8.62 7.48 -21.27
C LEU A 192 -7.59 7.92 -20.24
N ALA A 193 -6.30 7.73 -20.50
CA ALA A 193 -5.24 8.21 -19.62
C ALA A 193 -3.98 8.53 -20.40
N TYR A 194 -3.09 9.32 -19.82
CA TYR A 194 -1.72 9.43 -20.27
C TYR A 194 -0.80 9.70 -19.08
N SER A 195 0.50 9.50 -19.27
CA SER A 195 1.49 9.80 -18.24
C SER A 195 2.65 10.60 -18.76
N THR A 196 3.16 11.43 -17.86
CA THR A 196 4.38 12.17 -18.08
C THR A 196 5.14 12.31 -16.78
N LYS A 197 6.38 12.81 -16.88
CA LYS A 197 7.15 13.20 -15.72
C LYS A 197 6.99 14.69 -15.49
N VAL A 198 6.60 15.06 -14.27
CA VAL A 198 6.53 16.46 -13.88
C VAL A 198 7.39 16.71 -12.65
N PRO A 199 8.00 17.90 -12.53
CA PRO A 199 8.62 18.31 -11.29
C PRO A 199 7.53 18.55 -10.25
N VAL A 200 7.48 17.70 -9.22
CA VAL A 200 6.67 17.90 -8.02
C VAL A 200 7.65 18.14 -6.88
N CYS A 201 7.54 19.27 -6.18
CA CYS A 201 8.34 19.51 -4.98
C CYS A 201 9.87 19.36 -5.20
N GLY A 202 10.36 19.82 -6.37
CA GLY A 202 11.77 19.75 -6.78
C GLY A 202 12.26 18.36 -7.22
N LYS A 203 11.38 17.35 -7.28
CA LYS A 203 11.69 15.98 -7.75
C LYS A 203 10.86 15.64 -8.99
N MET A 204 11.48 14.97 -9.95
CA MET A 204 10.74 14.44 -11.10
C MET A 204 9.91 13.23 -10.66
N SER A 205 8.60 13.33 -10.80
CA SER A 205 7.65 12.28 -10.45
C SER A 205 6.88 11.80 -11.68
N ASP A 206 6.70 10.48 -11.81
CA ASP A 206 5.84 9.88 -12.82
C ASP A 206 4.38 10.02 -12.40
N ILE A 207 3.61 10.77 -13.20
CA ILE A 207 2.20 11.05 -12.93
C ILE A 207 1.32 10.53 -14.05
N VAL A 208 0.09 10.16 -13.71
CA VAL A 208 -0.92 9.64 -14.62
C VAL A 208 -2.11 10.59 -14.57
N LYS A 209 -2.42 11.22 -15.70
CA LYS A 209 -3.67 11.95 -15.92
C LYS A 209 -4.72 10.97 -16.43
N VAL A 210 -5.83 10.91 -15.74
CA VAL A 210 -6.96 10.04 -16.05
C VAL A 210 -8.16 10.90 -16.44
N LYS A 211 -8.79 10.55 -17.56
CA LYS A 211 -10.02 11.14 -18.05
C LYS A 211 -11.20 10.54 -17.28
N ILE A 212 -11.88 11.32 -16.42
CA ILE A 212 -13.01 10.83 -15.61
C ILE A 212 -14.36 11.22 -16.21
N ASN A 213 -14.42 12.33 -16.97
CA ASN A 213 -15.57 12.83 -17.72
C ASN A 213 -15.24 12.98 -19.22
N GLU A 214 -16.27 13.00 -20.07
CA GLU A 214 -16.10 13.12 -21.53
C GLU A 214 -15.46 14.44 -21.95
N ASP A 215 -15.77 15.52 -21.23
CA ASP A 215 -15.25 16.87 -21.49
C ASP A 215 -13.84 17.10 -20.91
N ASP A 216 -13.30 16.15 -20.14
CA ASP A 216 -11.98 16.32 -19.54
C ASP A 216 -10.89 16.23 -20.62
N GLU A 217 -10.04 17.26 -20.65
CA GLU A 217 -8.84 17.29 -21.47
C GLU A 217 -7.77 16.37 -20.85
N LEU A 218 -7.18 15.50 -21.68
CA LEU A 218 -5.97 14.75 -21.34
C LEU A 218 -4.74 15.65 -21.51
N LYS A 219 -4.71 16.74 -20.74
CA LYS A 219 -3.58 17.65 -20.63
C LYS A 219 -3.40 18.04 -19.17
N ILE A 220 -2.17 17.90 -18.68
CA ILE A 220 -1.76 18.32 -17.35
C ILE A 220 -1.68 19.84 -17.35
N LYS A 221 -2.45 20.44 -16.46
CA LYS A 221 -2.50 21.89 -16.24
C LYS A 221 -1.55 22.28 -15.09
N GLU A 222 -1.36 23.57 -14.85
CA GLU A 222 -0.61 24.02 -13.67
C GLU A 222 -1.37 23.71 -12.37
N LYS A 223 -2.71 23.82 -12.40
CA LYS A 223 -3.61 23.42 -11.30
C LYS A 223 -3.32 22.01 -10.80
N ASP A 224 -3.17 21.12 -11.76
CA ASP A 224 -2.95 19.69 -11.61
C ASP A 224 -1.64 19.38 -10.85
N THR A 225 -0.54 20.06 -11.20
CA THR A 225 0.75 19.91 -10.52
C THR A 225 0.74 20.55 -9.13
N ALA A 226 0.03 21.67 -8.95
CA ALA A 226 -0.15 22.30 -7.64
C ALA A 226 -0.93 21.42 -6.66
N CYS A 227 -2.05 20.82 -7.11
CA CYS A 227 -2.83 19.88 -6.30
C CYS A 227 -1.99 18.68 -5.86
N LEU A 228 -1.17 18.13 -6.77
CA LEU A 228 -0.25 17.04 -6.44
C LEU A 228 0.81 17.45 -5.42
N ALA A 229 1.44 18.61 -5.59
CA ALA A 229 2.46 19.10 -4.67
C ALA A 229 1.91 19.30 -3.25
N LEU A 230 0.74 19.92 -3.12
CA LEU A 230 0.07 20.10 -1.83
C LEU A 230 -0.32 18.75 -1.20
N SER A 231 -0.84 17.83 -2.01
CA SER A 231 -1.20 16.48 -1.53
C SER A 231 0.03 15.72 -1.02
N GLU A 232 1.19 15.86 -1.68
CA GLU A 232 2.45 15.25 -1.25
C GLU A 232 2.94 15.86 0.06
N ILE A 233 2.85 17.17 0.22
CA ILE A 233 3.22 17.84 1.47
C ILE A 233 2.31 17.40 2.61
N ILE A 234 1.00 17.26 2.39
CA ILE A 234 0.06 16.76 3.40
C ILE A 234 0.45 15.34 3.83
N GLN A 235 0.70 14.43 2.88
CA GLN A 235 1.15 13.06 3.19
C GLN A 235 2.49 13.04 3.94
N GLU A 236 3.42 13.91 3.56
CA GLU A 236 4.71 14.06 4.23
C GLU A 236 4.51 14.52 5.68
N ILE A 237 3.64 15.53 5.92
CA ILE A 237 3.26 15.97 7.27
C ILE A 237 2.66 14.82 8.07
N ASP A 238 1.69 14.08 7.51
CA ASP A 238 1.00 12.99 8.21
C ASP A 238 1.97 11.88 8.65
N SER A 239 2.91 11.52 7.77
CA SER A 239 3.99 10.56 8.09
C SER A 239 4.87 11.06 9.24
N LYS A 240 5.19 12.35 9.26
CA LYS A 240 6.03 12.98 10.28
C LYS A 240 5.32 13.09 11.63
N VAL A 241 4.06 13.52 11.63
CA VAL A 241 3.22 13.56 12.83
C VAL A 241 3.14 12.17 13.45
N SER A 242 2.92 11.13 12.65
CA SER A 242 2.88 9.75 13.14
C SER A 242 4.17 9.31 13.86
N LYS A 243 5.35 9.71 13.35
CA LYS A 243 6.64 9.43 13.99
C LYS A 243 6.83 10.22 15.29
N LEU A 244 6.46 11.51 15.29
CA LEU A 244 6.57 12.37 16.46
C LEU A 244 5.62 11.91 17.58
N GLU A 245 4.41 11.47 17.24
CA GLU A 245 3.46 10.86 18.19
C GLU A 245 4.05 9.62 18.88
N LEU A 246 4.70 8.73 18.13
CA LEU A 246 5.40 7.58 18.72
C LEU A 246 6.52 8.01 19.67
N ASN A 247 7.27 9.07 19.32
CA ASN A 247 8.34 9.59 20.15
C ASN A 247 7.81 10.32 21.40
N LYS A 248 6.68 11.02 21.29
CA LYS A 248 5.96 11.63 22.40
C LYS A 248 5.58 10.57 23.44
N GLU A 249 5.06 9.42 22.98
CA GLU A 249 4.71 8.32 23.89
C GLU A 249 5.95 7.73 24.58
N LYS A 250 7.06 7.53 23.87
CA LYS A 250 8.32 7.09 24.50
C LYS A 250 8.80 8.06 25.58
N MET A 251 8.72 9.38 25.35
CA MET A 251 9.09 10.36 26.38
C MET A 251 8.13 10.29 27.58
N ASN A 252 6.83 10.08 27.32
CA ASN A 252 5.82 9.89 28.36
C ASN A 252 6.12 8.67 29.24
N GLU A 253 6.44 7.52 28.64
CA GLU A 253 6.88 6.32 29.37
C GLU A 253 8.10 6.59 30.26
N MET A 254 9.09 7.33 29.75
CA MET A 254 10.30 7.70 30.51
C MET A 254 9.98 8.63 31.69
N VAL A 255 9.09 9.61 31.50
CA VAL A 255 8.59 10.47 32.58
C VAL A 255 7.93 9.63 33.66
N LEU A 256 7.00 8.75 33.30
CA LEU A 256 6.28 7.89 34.25
C LEU A 256 7.24 6.94 34.98
N ALA A 257 8.20 6.34 34.29
CA ALA A 257 9.20 5.47 34.90
C ALA A 257 10.09 6.20 35.92
N LYS A 258 10.38 7.48 35.71
CA LYS A 258 11.13 8.33 36.66
C LYS A 258 10.29 8.78 37.84
N ILE A 259 9.03 9.18 37.60
CA ILE A 259 8.07 9.55 38.64
C ILE A 259 7.80 8.36 39.58
N ARG A 260 7.58 7.15 39.06
CA ARG A 260 7.43 5.92 39.87
C ARG A 260 8.61 5.64 40.80
N LYS A 261 9.81 6.11 40.43
CA LYS A 261 11.02 5.99 41.26
C LYS A 261 11.21 7.15 42.24
N GLY A 262 10.27 8.10 42.28
CA GLY A 262 10.37 9.34 43.03
C GLY A 262 11.38 10.35 42.45
N ASP A 263 11.95 10.09 41.27
CA ASP A 263 12.98 10.91 40.64
C ASP A 263 12.35 12.03 39.80
N LYS A 264 11.77 13.02 40.48
CA LYS A 264 11.11 14.19 39.84
C LYS A 264 12.11 15.05 39.04
N LEU A 265 13.32 15.23 39.56
CA LEU A 265 14.36 16.01 38.89
C LEU A 265 14.84 15.31 37.60
N GLY A 266 14.97 13.99 37.61
CA GLY A 266 15.29 13.19 36.42
C GLY A 266 14.13 13.01 35.44
N ALA A 267 12.87 13.20 35.87
CA ALA A 267 11.70 13.22 34.98
C ALA A 267 11.59 14.52 34.17
N LYS A 268 12.03 15.65 34.74
CA LYS A 268 11.87 16.99 34.14
C LYS A 268 12.45 17.12 32.72
N PRO A 269 13.66 16.61 32.39
CA PRO A 269 14.18 16.62 31.02
C PRO A 269 13.28 15.93 29.99
N TYR A 270 12.74 14.76 30.33
CA TYR A 270 11.85 14.01 29.44
C TYR A 270 10.51 14.73 29.24
N LEU A 271 10.01 15.40 30.27
CA LEU A 271 8.79 16.21 30.18
C LEU A 271 8.99 17.43 29.27
N ILE A 272 10.13 18.12 29.36
CA ILE A 272 10.48 19.23 28.46
C ILE A 272 10.56 18.74 27.01
N ARG A 273 11.23 17.61 26.77
CA ARG A 273 11.32 16.99 25.42
C ARG A 273 9.93 16.64 24.88
N LYS A 274 9.07 16.03 25.72
CA LYS A 274 7.66 15.73 25.37
C LYS A 274 6.93 17.01 24.93
N LYS A 275 7.04 18.10 25.68
CA LYS A 275 6.41 19.40 25.34
C LYS A 275 6.92 20.01 24.04
N MET A 276 8.21 19.92 23.78
CA MET A 276 8.78 20.36 22.49
C MET A 276 8.21 19.56 21.32
N ILE A 277 8.07 18.24 21.48
CA ILE A 277 7.45 17.37 20.48
C ILE A 277 5.97 17.74 20.28
N GLU A 278 5.21 17.96 21.37
CA GLU A 278 3.81 18.40 21.31
C GLU A 278 3.65 19.70 20.50
N LYS A 279 4.46 20.72 20.82
CA LYS A 279 4.46 21.99 20.08
C LYS A 279 4.78 21.79 18.59
N LYS A 280 5.72 20.90 18.27
CA LYS A 280 6.06 20.58 16.88
C LYS A 280 4.91 19.91 16.13
N ILE A 281 4.20 19.01 16.80
CA ILE A 281 3.00 18.35 16.25
C ILE A 281 1.90 19.39 15.98
N GLU A 282 1.66 20.33 16.90
CA GLU A 282 0.71 21.42 16.71
C GLU A 282 1.06 22.31 15.50
N GLU A 283 2.33 22.70 15.37
CA GLU A 283 2.82 23.46 14.21
C GLU A 283 2.60 22.69 12.89
N LEU A 284 2.88 21.39 12.87
CA LEU A 284 2.65 20.54 11.71
C LEU A 284 1.17 20.41 11.35
N HIS A 285 0.28 20.26 12.33
CA HIS A 285 -1.16 20.26 12.10
C HIS A 285 -1.66 21.59 11.55
N SER A 286 -1.15 22.72 12.05
CA SER A 286 -1.48 24.03 11.49
C SER A 286 -1.06 24.14 10.02
N ASN A 287 0.15 23.69 9.68
CA ASN A 287 0.63 23.69 8.30
C ASN A 287 -0.20 22.77 7.40
N ARG A 288 -0.58 21.60 7.90
CA ARG A 288 -1.46 20.64 7.20
C ARG A 288 -2.80 21.29 6.84
N ASN A 289 -3.43 21.94 7.82
CA ASN A 289 -4.72 22.61 7.61
C ASN A 289 -4.60 23.75 6.59
N ASN A 290 -3.50 24.51 6.60
CA ASN A 290 -3.25 25.55 5.60
C ASN A 290 -3.12 24.96 4.19
N CYS A 291 -2.39 23.85 4.03
CA CYS A 291 -2.28 23.15 2.75
C CYS A 291 -3.62 22.60 2.27
N GLU A 292 -4.47 22.06 3.16
CA GLU A 292 -5.80 21.57 2.80
C GLU A 292 -6.73 22.71 2.34
N GLN A 293 -6.67 23.86 3.01
CA GLN A 293 -7.43 25.05 2.58
C GLN A 293 -6.99 25.53 1.20
N GLN A 294 -5.68 25.53 0.92
CA GLN A 294 -5.14 25.87 -0.40
C GLN A 294 -5.55 24.86 -1.47
N LEU A 295 -5.51 23.57 -1.14
CA LEU A 295 -5.93 22.51 -2.05
C LEU A 295 -7.40 22.69 -2.45
N PHE A 296 -8.27 22.89 -1.46
CA PHE A 296 -9.70 23.16 -1.71
C PHE A 296 -9.92 24.44 -2.53
N SER A 297 -9.16 25.50 -2.24
CA SER A 297 -9.21 26.77 -2.99
C SER A 297 -8.81 26.56 -4.46
N ILE A 298 -7.72 25.83 -4.72
CA ILE A 298 -7.29 25.51 -6.09
C ILE A 298 -8.32 24.63 -6.81
N GLU A 299 -8.85 23.62 -6.14
CA GLU A 299 -9.85 22.70 -6.71
C GLU A 299 -11.12 23.45 -7.14
N THR A 300 -11.54 24.45 -6.38
CA THR A 300 -12.73 25.27 -6.66
C THR A 300 -12.45 26.48 -7.57
N SER A 301 -11.21 26.97 -7.60
CA SER A 301 -10.82 28.14 -8.38
C SER A 301 -10.45 27.81 -9.84
N GLN A 302 -10.70 28.78 -10.72
CA GLN A 302 -10.18 28.83 -12.09
C GLN A 302 -9.00 29.81 -12.22
N ASP A 303 -8.63 30.51 -11.15
CA ASP A 303 -7.66 31.60 -11.19
C ASP A 303 -6.21 31.09 -11.10
N THR A 304 -5.44 31.37 -12.16
CA THR A 304 -4.02 31.02 -12.24
C THR A 304 -3.20 31.66 -11.10
N VAL A 305 -3.55 32.85 -10.63
CA VAL A 305 -2.84 33.54 -9.54
C VAL A 305 -2.93 32.75 -8.22
N ALA A 306 -4.10 32.19 -7.91
CA ALA A 306 -4.29 31.37 -6.71
C ALA A 306 -3.42 30.11 -6.76
N ILE A 307 -3.29 29.51 -7.95
CA ILE A 307 -2.42 28.34 -8.19
C ILE A 307 -0.95 28.69 -7.93
N TYR A 308 -0.46 29.80 -8.50
CA TYR A 308 0.93 30.23 -8.29
C TYR A 308 1.24 30.54 -6.81
N HIS A 309 0.30 31.20 -6.11
CA HIS A 309 0.47 31.50 -4.69
C HIS A 309 0.57 30.21 -3.86
N ALA A 310 -0.34 29.27 -4.08
CA ALA A 310 -0.34 27.99 -3.39
C ALA A 310 0.91 27.14 -3.69
N MET A 311 1.39 27.12 -4.94
CA MET A 311 2.65 26.43 -5.28
C MET A 311 3.86 27.03 -4.54
N ARG A 312 3.91 28.36 -4.43
CA ARG A 312 4.98 29.04 -3.69
C ARG A 312 4.89 28.73 -2.19
N GLU A 313 3.71 28.80 -1.61
CA GLU A 313 3.49 28.45 -0.19
C GLU A 313 3.80 26.98 0.10
N ALA A 314 3.42 26.07 -0.79
CA ALA A 314 3.77 24.66 -0.75
C ALA A 314 5.30 24.48 -0.69
N THR A 315 6.03 25.16 -1.56
CA THR A 315 7.51 25.11 -1.60
C THR A 315 8.12 25.60 -0.28
N ILE A 316 7.66 26.75 0.23
CA ILE A 316 8.13 27.30 1.51
C ILE A 316 7.83 26.34 2.67
N THR A 317 6.61 25.79 2.70
CA THR A 317 6.18 24.85 3.73
C THR A 317 7.05 23.60 3.73
N GLN A 318 7.37 23.08 2.54
CA GLN A 318 8.25 21.93 2.39
C GLN A 318 9.68 22.22 2.87
N GLU A 319 10.25 23.37 2.50
CA GLU A 319 11.58 23.79 2.97
C GLU A 319 11.62 23.92 4.49
N ASN A 320 10.64 24.61 5.08
CA ASN A 320 10.53 24.79 6.52
C ASN A 320 10.41 23.44 7.26
N GLN A 321 9.68 22.48 6.70
CA GLN A 321 9.56 21.16 7.30
C GLN A 321 10.85 20.34 7.25
N ARG A 322 11.65 20.46 6.18
CA ARG A 322 12.95 19.75 6.09
C ARG A 322 13.93 20.23 7.15
N LEU A 323 14.00 21.54 7.35
CA LEU A 323 14.93 22.15 8.32
C LEU A 323 14.58 21.75 9.77
N ASN A 324 13.29 21.81 10.12
CA ASN A 324 12.84 21.57 11.49
C ASN A 324 12.99 20.11 11.99
N ILE A 325 13.04 19.12 11.10
CA ILE A 325 13.06 17.71 11.50
C ILE A 325 14.46 17.21 11.73
N ASN A 326 15.40 17.61 10.86
CA ASN A 326 16.80 17.30 11.06
C ASN A 326 17.26 17.84 12.42
N GLU A 327 16.79 19.02 12.83
CA GLU A 327 17.08 19.57 14.15
C GLU A 327 16.50 18.73 15.29
N VAL A 328 15.27 18.22 15.16
CA VAL A 328 14.65 17.36 16.19
C VAL A 328 15.31 15.98 16.23
N GLU A 329 15.59 15.36 15.08
CA GLU A 329 16.27 14.07 14.98
C GLU A 329 17.73 14.15 15.47
N ASP A 330 18.46 15.20 15.12
CA ASP A 330 19.83 15.46 15.59
C ASP A 330 19.85 15.75 17.10
N LEU A 331 18.86 16.50 17.61
CA LEU A 331 18.67 16.68 19.04
C LEU A 331 18.37 15.33 19.70
N MET A 332 17.61 14.42 19.07
CA MET A 332 17.30 13.10 19.63
C MET A 332 18.50 12.13 19.57
N GLU A 333 19.34 12.20 18.54
CA GLU A 333 20.52 11.33 18.37
C GLU A 333 21.68 11.78 19.27
N LYS A 334 21.94 13.10 19.38
CA LYS A 334 22.91 13.64 20.35
C LYS A 334 22.51 13.42 21.81
N ASN A 335 21.22 13.22 22.09
CA ASN A 335 20.70 12.99 23.43
C ASN A 335 20.79 11.53 23.93
N LYS A 336 21.51 10.64 23.22
CA LYS A 336 21.80 9.28 23.72
C LYS A 336 22.95 9.23 24.73
N ASP A 337 23.71 10.32 24.86
CA ASP A 337 24.85 10.42 25.78
C ASP A 337 24.45 11.09 27.11
N LEU A 338 24.28 10.25 28.15
CA LEU A 338 23.78 10.56 29.50
C LEU A 338 24.51 11.67 30.28
N TYR A 339 25.60 12.24 29.77
CA TYR A 339 26.36 13.31 30.44
C TYR A 339 26.15 14.71 29.86
N ASP A 340 25.63 14.83 28.63
CA ASP A 340 25.30 16.13 28.01
C ASP A 340 23.86 16.61 28.34
N GLU A 341 23.04 15.72 28.92
CA GLU A 341 21.63 15.97 29.27
C GLU A 341 21.43 17.17 30.23
N GLN A 342 22.41 17.50 31.07
CA GLN A 342 22.24 18.60 32.04
C GLN A 342 22.49 19.98 31.42
N ARG A 343 23.32 20.06 30.38
CA ARG A 343 23.79 21.34 29.82
C ARG A 343 22.90 21.83 28.67
N GLU A 344 22.46 20.93 27.79
CA GLU A 344 21.51 21.28 26.73
C GLU A 344 20.10 21.53 27.26
N VAL A 345 19.65 20.74 28.26
CA VAL A 345 18.37 21.01 28.94
C VAL A 345 18.45 22.30 29.74
N SER A 346 19.61 22.67 30.32
CA SER A 346 19.80 23.98 30.94
C SER A 346 19.72 25.12 29.93
N ASN A 347 20.22 24.94 28.71
CA ASN A 347 20.11 25.93 27.63
C ASN A 347 18.67 26.04 27.09
N ALA A 348 17.96 24.92 26.95
CA ALA A 348 16.53 24.89 26.62
C ALA A 348 15.66 25.48 27.74
N LEU A 349 16.03 25.25 29.01
CA LEU A 349 15.40 25.81 30.21
C LEU A 349 15.61 27.31 30.34
N SER A 350 16.75 27.82 29.91
CA SER A 350 17.03 29.28 29.91
C SER A 350 16.41 29.99 28.71
N ALA A 351 15.99 29.25 27.69
CA ALA A 351 15.17 29.75 26.58
C ALA A 351 13.65 29.70 26.85
N THR A 352 13.21 28.95 27.86
CA THR A 352 11.79 28.89 28.30
C THR A 352 11.55 29.97 29.36
N ASN A 353 10.44 30.70 29.22
CA ASN A 353 10.11 31.78 30.14
C ASN A 353 9.73 31.23 31.53
N PRO A 354 9.85 32.03 32.62
CA PRO A 354 9.51 31.58 33.98
C PRO A 354 8.10 31.00 34.14
N VAL A 355 7.16 31.46 33.30
CA VAL A 355 5.78 30.98 33.24
C VAL A 355 5.72 29.54 32.74
N GLU A 356 6.44 29.21 31.66
CA GLU A 356 6.51 27.86 31.08
C GLU A 356 7.20 26.89 32.05
N GLN A 357 8.17 27.38 32.84
CA GLN A 357 8.80 26.56 33.88
C GLN A 357 7.85 26.20 35.03
N GLN A 358 6.94 27.10 35.41
CA GLN A 358 5.94 26.82 36.44
C GLN A 358 4.89 25.82 35.93
N GLU A 359 4.42 25.99 34.69
CA GLU A 359 3.49 25.04 34.06
C GLU A 359 4.06 23.62 33.98
N LEU A 360 5.35 23.48 33.67
CA LEU A 360 6.05 22.19 33.68
C LEU A 360 6.08 21.54 35.07
N LEU A 361 6.29 22.33 36.12
CA LEU A 361 6.28 21.83 37.50
C LEU A 361 4.87 21.40 37.93
N ASP A 362 3.86 22.20 37.58
CA ASP A 362 2.45 21.88 37.85
C ASP A 362 2.01 20.61 37.11
N GLU A 363 2.45 20.39 35.87
CA GLU A 363 2.18 19.15 35.12
C GLU A 363 2.87 17.94 35.76
N LEU A 364 4.12 18.10 36.20
CA LEU A 364 4.85 17.02 36.87
C LEU A 364 4.21 16.65 38.22
N GLU A 365 3.68 17.63 38.95
CA GLU A 365 2.92 17.41 40.18
C GLU A 365 1.57 16.72 39.93
N LYS A 366 0.86 17.07 38.85
CA LYS A 366 -0.36 16.38 38.42
C LYS A 366 -0.09 14.92 38.05
N LEU A 367 0.98 14.64 37.32
CA LEU A 367 1.35 13.27 36.92
C LEU A 367 1.71 12.41 38.14
N ASP A 368 2.45 12.97 39.10
CA ASP A 368 2.77 12.32 40.38
C ASP A 368 1.51 12.01 41.19
N ALA A 369 0.56 12.94 41.25
CA ALA A 369 -0.71 12.76 41.94
C ALA A 369 -1.63 11.71 41.28
N ILE A 370 -1.55 11.52 39.95
CA ILE A 370 -2.32 10.50 39.22
C ILE A 370 -1.73 9.10 39.46
N GLU A 371 -0.41 8.93 39.45
CA GLU A 371 0.22 7.63 39.70
C GLU A 371 0.00 7.16 41.16
N LEU A 372 0.08 8.09 42.13
CA LEU A 372 -0.20 7.80 43.54
C LEU A 372 -1.65 7.34 43.79
N GLN A 373 -2.60 7.75 42.93
CA GLN A 373 -3.98 7.26 43.00
C GLN A 373 -4.14 5.85 42.44
N ILE A 374 -3.28 5.43 41.50
CA ILE A 374 -3.27 4.08 40.92
C ILE A 374 -2.62 3.07 41.89
N GLU A 375 -1.69 3.50 42.76
CA GLU A 375 -1.01 2.65 43.74
C GLU A 375 -1.78 2.40 45.05
N THR A 376 -2.98 2.94 45.24
CA THR A 376 -3.79 2.63 46.44
C THR A 376 -4.76 1.47 46.19
N PRO A 377 -4.55 0.27 46.78
CA PRO A 377 -5.55 -0.79 46.72
C PRO A 377 -6.79 -0.38 47.55
N PRO A 378 -8.01 -0.72 47.11
CA PRO A 378 -9.21 -0.44 47.89
C PRO A 378 -9.18 -1.31 49.15
N THR A 379 -8.90 -0.68 50.30
CA THR A 379 -8.96 -1.34 51.60
C THR A 379 -10.41 -1.58 51.97
N THR A 380 -10.98 -2.70 51.52
CA THR A 380 -12.29 -3.16 52.01
C THR A 380 -12.06 -4.07 53.21
N LYS A 381 -12.14 -3.50 54.41
CA LYS A 381 -12.33 -4.28 55.65
C LYS A 381 -13.72 -4.92 55.58
N LEU A 382 -13.79 -6.25 55.48
CA LEU A 382 -15.03 -7.00 55.74
C LEU A 382 -14.84 -7.84 57.02
N PRO A 383 -15.79 -7.78 57.97
CA PRO A 383 -15.73 -8.53 59.22
C PRO A 383 -16.27 -9.96 59.00
N LEU A 384 -15.47 -10.98 59.32
CA LEU A 384 -15.94 -12.36 59.35
C LEU A 384 -16.62 -12.64 60.70
N LYS A 385 -17.95 -12.78 60.62
CA LYS A 385 -18.83 -13.22 61.72
C LYS A 385 -18.80 -14.75 61.77
N ASN A 386 -18.48 -15.29 62.95
CA ASN A 386 -18.54 -16.70 63.30
C ASN A 386 -19.93 -17.32 63.07
N ILE A 387 -20.01 -18.48 62.41
CA ILE A 387 -21.02 -19.53 62.64
C ILE A 387 -20.35 -20.92 62.55
N VAL A 388 -20.11 -21.52 63.72
CA VAL A 388 -20.38 -22.92 64.19
C VAL A 388 -20.38 -24.03 63.11
N ARG A 389 -19.45 -25.01 63.06
CA ARG A 389 -19.21 -26.23 63.89
C ARG A 389 -20.38 -27.22 64.07
N GLU A 390 -20.36 -28.31 63.30
CA GLU A 390 -20.83 -29.66 63.65
C GLU A 390 -20.41 -30.63 62.52
N ARG A 391 -19.98 -31.89 62.65
CA ARG A 391 -19.40 -32.81 63.67
C ARG A 391 -19.07 -34.10 62.85
N VAL A 392 -17.81 -34.57 62.80
CA VAL A 392 -17.29 -35.89 63.28
C VAL A 392 -18.07 -37.11 62.73
N GLU A 393 -17.48 -38.13 62.06
CA GLU A 393 -16.58 -39.19 62.60
C GLU A 393 -16.09 -40.15 61.47
N GLU A 394 -14.84 -40.63 61.59
CA GLU A 394 -14.24 -41.98 61.33
C GLU A 394 -14.33 -42.69 59.94
N GLU A 395 -13.39 -43.52 59.44
CA GLU A 395 -12.20 -44.21 59.98
C GLU A 395 -11.24 -44.72 58.84
N GLU A 396 -10.00 -44.98 59.24
CA GLU A 396 -8.79 -45.67 58.69
C GLU A 396 -8.73 -46.38 57.31
N GLU A 397 -7.61 -46.21 56.57
CA GLU A 397 -6.65 -47.32 56.25
C GLU A 397 -5.29 -46.84 55.69
N LYS A 398 -4.30 -47.76 55.68
CA LYS A 398 -2.87 -47.59 55.97
C LYS A 398 -1.90 -47.77 54.76
N VAL A 399 -0.84 -46.91 54.71
CA VAL A 399 0.63 -47.25 54.63
C VAL A 399 1.19 -47.74 53.26
N PRO A 400 2.52 -47.75 52.93
CA PRO A 400 3.75 -47.18 53.55
C PRO A 400 4.68 -46.34 52.63
N GLN A 401 5.61 -45.62 53.28
CA GLN A 401 6.93 -45.23 52.75
C GLN A 401 7.91 -46.43 52.74
N ARG A 402 8.86 -46.48 51.79
CA ARG A 402 10.06 -47.32 51.88
C ARG A 402 11.33 -46.50 51.58
N LYS A 403 12.23 -46.44 52.56
CA LYS A 403 13.65 -46.07 52.44
C LYS A 403 14.51 -47.33 52.60
N SER A 404 15.57 -47.46 51.80
CA SER A 404 16.94 -47.96 52.13
C SER A 404 17.67 -48.18 50.79
N ASN A 405 18.69 -47.45 50.36
CA ASN A 405 20.07 -47.27 50.84
C ASN A 405 20.90 -48.58 50.95
N ILE A 406 22.16 -48.50 50.46
CA ILE A 406 23.36 -49.37 50.69
C ILE A 406 23.46 -50.56 49.69
N ASP A 407 24.53 -50.89 48.94
CA ASP A 407 25.99 -50.60 48.82
C ASP A 407 26.39 -50.80 47.33
N MET A 408 27.37 -50.12 46.70
CA MET A 408 28.85 -50.20 46.77
C MET A 408 29.51 -51.56 46.44
N ILE A 409 30.51 -51.48 45.54
CA ILE A 409 31.71 -52.32 45.27
C ILE A 409 31.66 -53.35 44.11
N LEU A 410 32.73 -53.27 43.29
CA LEU A 410 33.31 -54.19 42.28
C LEU A 410 32.80 -53.93 40.85
N GLU A 411 33.58 -53.53 39.85
CA GLU A 411 35.02 -53.59 39.54
C GLU A 411 35.40 -52.42 38.60
#